data_AF-A0A382CVR3-F1
#
_entry.id   AF-A0A382CVR3-F1
#
_cell.length_a   1.000
_cell.length_b   1.000
_cell.length_c   1.000
_cell.angle_alpha   90.00
_cell.angle_beta   90.00
_cell.angle_gamma   90.00
#
_symmetry.space_group_name_H-M   'P 1'
#
loop_
_entity.id
_entity.type
_entity.pdbx_description
1 polymer ?
#
loop_
_entity_poly.entity_id
_entity_poly.type
_entity_poly.pdbx_seq_one_letter_code
_entity_poly.pdbx_strand_id
1 'polypeptide(L)'
;MTSPGFQFDNTYLDLPEALYSKLSPVPVTEPEMVILNLPLATEMGLDFSEVSPDEQAALFAGNVIPDGAEPLAQAYAGHQFGHFTILGDGRAIVLGEHVSSAGQRLDVQF
;
A
#
# COMPACT_ATOMS: atom_id res chain seq x y z
N MET A 1 -0.04 -8.35 -18.16
CA MET A 1 -0.56 -8.48 -16.80
C MET A 1 -1.91 -7.82 -16.77
N THR A 2 -2.94 -8.56 -16.35
CA THR A 2 -4.27 -7.99 -16.14
C THR A 2 -4.19 -7.13 -14.88
N SER A 3 -4.47 -5.83 -14.99
CA SER A 3 -4.46 -4.93 -13.83
C SER A 3 -5.73 -5.17 -13.00
N PRO A 4 -5.63 -5.29 -11.66
CA PRO A 4 -6.80 -5.51 -10.80
C PRO A 4 -7.70 -4.26 -10.66
N GLY A 5 -7.37 -3.17 -11.36
CA GLY A 5 -8.21 -1.96 -11.41
C GLY A 5 -7.82 -0.86 -10.42
N PHE A 6 -6.60 -0.91 -9.83
CA PHE A 6 -6.12 0.18 -8.99
C PHE A 6 -6.12 1.51 -9.74
N GLN A 7 -6.58 2.54 -9.04
CA GLN A 7 -6.54 3.94 -9.47
C GLN A 7 -5.88 4.74 -8.36
N PHE A 8 -4.59 5.00 -8.48
CA PHE A 8 -3.81 5.73 -7.47
C PHE A 8 -3.85 7.24 -7.72
N ASP A 9 -4.00 7.99 -6.63
CA ASP A 9 -3.93 9.45 -6.59
C ASP A 9 -3.27 9.85 -5.26
N ASN A 10 -1.94 9.96 -5.26
CA ASN A 10 -1.11 9.97 -4.05
C ASN A 10 -0.95 11.38 -3.42
N THR A 11 -2.07 11.98 -3.05
CA THR A 11 -2.18 13.28 -2.36
C THR A 11 -1.30 13.45 -1.10
N TYR A 12 -0.93 12.37 -0.38
CA TYR A 12 -0.01 12.48 0.77
C TYR A 12 1.36 13.03 0.35
N LEU A 13 1.76 12.84 -0.91
CA LEU A 13 3.02 13.36 -1.46
C LEU A 13 3.00 14.85 -1.77
N ASP A 14 1.84 15.50 -1.69
CA ASP A 14 1.73 16.96 -1.79
C ASP A 14 2.06 17.66 -0.45
N LEU A 15 2.20 16.88 0.63
CA LEU A 15 2.57 17.38 1.95
C LEU A 15 4.08 17.71 2.02
N PRO A 16 4.53 18.45 3.06
CA PRO A 16 5.96 18.72 3.24
C PRO A 16 6.77 17.43 3.35
N GLU A 17 7.93 17.38 2.68
CA GLU A 17 8.84 16.22 2.69
C GLU A 17 9.30 15.79 4.09
N ALA A 18 9.18 16.65 5.10
CA ALA A 18 9.45 16.30 6.49
C ALA A 18 8.47 15.26 7.07
N LEU A 19 7.32 15.04 6.43
CA LEU A 19 6.27 14.13 6.90
C LEU A 19 6.38 12.71 6.33
N TYR A 20 7.25 12.48 5.35
CA TYR A 20 7.41 11.15 4.75
C TYR A 20 8.80 10.94 4.15
N SER A 21 9.07 9.73 3.70
CA SER A 21 10.18 9.42 2.81
C SER A 21 9.67 8.50 1.71
N LYS A 22 10.02 8.81 0.45
CA LYS A 22 9.73 7.91 -0.68
C LYS A 22 10.68 6.70 -0.62
N LEU A 23 10.13 5.50 -0.52
CA LEU A 23 10.90 4.26 -0.48
C LEU A 23 10.06 3.10 -1.01
N SER A 24 10.67 2.25 -1.83
CA SER A 24 10.02 1.02 -2.31
C SER A 24 10.12 -0.11 -1.27
N PRO A 25 9.13 -1.00 -1.20
CA PRO A 25 9.23 -2.26 -0.46
C PRO A 25 10.47 -3.07 -0.85
N VAL A 26 11.00 -3.81 0.12
CA VAL A 26 12.08 -4.76 -0.11
C VAL A 26 11.45 -6.09 -0.55
N PRO A 27 11.72 -6.60 -1.77
CA PRO A 27 11.12 -7.84 -2.24
C PRO A 27 11.47 -9.04 -1.36
N VAL A 28 10.53 -9.95 -1.21
CA VAL A 28 10.71 -11.23 -0.50
C VAL A 28 10.89 -12.38 -1.49
N THR A 29 11.49 -13.48 -1.02
CA THR A 29 11.63 -14.71 -1.80
C THR A 29 10.35 -15.54 -1.70
N GLU A 30 9.88 -16.05 -2.84
CA GLU A 30 8.79 -17.04 -2.93
C GLU A 30 7.52 -16.62 -2.16
N PRO A 31 6.91 -15.45 -2.47
CA PRO A 31 5.67 -15.04 -1.82
C PRO A 31 4.52 -15.96 -2.21
N GLU A 32 3.69 -16.34 -1.23
CA GLU A 32 2.49 -17.14 -1.44
C GLU A 32 1.26 -16.45 -0.84
N MET A 33 0.13 -16.53 -1.55
CA MET A 33 -1.11 -15.96 -1.05
C MET A 33 -1.83 -16.94 -0.12
N VAL A 34 -1.95 -16.58 1.17
CA VAL A 34 -2.62 -17.42 2.17
C VAL A 34 -4.14 -17.21 2.12
N ILE A 35 -4.61 -15.96 2.19
CA ILE A 35 -6.02 -15.57 2.12
C ILE A 35 -6.12 -14.21 1.43
N LEU A 36 -7.08 -14.06 0.52
CA LEU A 36 -7.47 -12.79 -0.07
C LEU A 36 -8.90 -12.42 0.33
N ASN A 37 -9.11 -11.20 0.79
CA ASN A 37 -10.45 -10.69 1.14
C ASN A 37 -11.20 -10.19 -0.11
N LEU A 38 -11.80 -11.12 -0.84
CA LEU A 38 -12.58 -10.82 -2.06
C LEU A 38 -13.77 -9.86 -1.83
N PRO A 39 -14.54 -9.95 -0.72
CA PRO A 39 -15.56 -8.96 -0.42
C PRO A 39 -15.03 -7.53 -0.34
N LEU A 40 -13.91 -7.32 0.37
CA LEU A 40 -13.29 -5.99 0.46
C LEU A 40 -12.73 -5.53 -0.88
N ALA A 41 -12.08 -6.41 -1.65
CA ALA A 41 -11.61 -6.06 -3.00
C ALA A 41 -12.77 -5.56 -3.88
N THR A 42 -13.90 -6.26 -3.86
CA THR A 42 -15.11 -5.85 -4.58
C THR A 42 -15.64 -4.50 -4.11
N GLU A 43 -15.68 -4.24 -2.80
CA GLU A 43 -16.11 -2.95 -2.23
C GLU A 43 -15.19 -1.81 -2.66
N MET A 44 -13.89 -2.07 -2.77
CA MET A 44 -12.90 -1.13 -3.29
C MET A 44 -13.03 -0.92 -4.81
N GLY A 45 -13.78 -1.77 -5.52
CA GLY A 45 -13.89 -1.74 -6.98
C GLY A 45 -12.72 -2.42 -7.70
N LEU A 46 -12.01 -3.32 -7.00
CA LEU A 46 -10.90 -4.11 -7.52
C LEU A 46 -11.38 -5.51 -7.92
N ASP A 47 -10.82 -6.04 -9.00
CA ASP A 47 -11.12 -7.39 -9.49
C ASP A 47 -9.84 -8.20 -9.69
N PHE A 48 -9.70 -9.26 -8.90
CA PHE A 48 -8.56 -10.18 -8.94
C PHE A 48 -8.87 -11.51 -9.63
N SER A 49 -10.06 -11.67 -10.22
CA SER A 49 -10.49 -12.94 -10.85
C SER A 49 -9.60 -13.39 -12.01
N GLU A 50 -9.05 -12.43 -12.75
CA GLU A 50 -8.13 -12.64 -13.89
C GLU A 50 -6.65 -12.41 -13.53
N VAL A 51 -6.33 -12.28 -12.24
CA VAL A 51 -4.95 -12.14 -11.73
C VAL A 51 -4.52 -13.46 -11.10
N SER A 52 -3.40 -14.02 -11.54
CA SER A 52 -2.95 -15.31 -10.99
C SER A 52 -2.57 -15.20 -9.51
N PRO A 53 -2.69 -16.29 -8.70
CA PRO A 53 -2.28 -16.27 -7.30
C PRO A 53 -0.83 -15.81 -7.08
N ASP A 54 0.08 -16.16 -8.00
CA ASP A 54 1.49 -15.74 -7.94
C ASP A 54 1.65 -14.23 -8.17
N GLU A 55 0.90 -13.66 -9.11
CA GLU A 55 0.88 -12.21 -9.34
C GLU A 55 0.23 -11.46 -8.16
N GLN A 56 -0.84 -12.01 -7.58
CA GLN A 56 -1.45 -11.47 -6.36
C GLN A 56 -0.46 -11.48 -5.19
N ALA A 57 0.25 -12.60 -4.99
CA ALA A 57 1.25 -12.72 -3.94
C ALA A 57 2.41 -11.74 -4.16
N ALA A 58 2.91 -11.63 -5.39
CA ALA A 58 3.97 -10.68 -5.73
C ALA A 58 3.54 -9.22 -5.49
N LEU A 59 2.29 -8.88 -5.80
CA LEU A 59 1.73 -7.55 -5.54
C LEU A 59 1.62 -7.27 -4.03
N PHE A 60 0.97 -8.16 -3.28
CA PHE A 60 0.72 -7.94 -1.85
C PHE A 60 1.94 -8.15 -0.95
N ALA A 61 3.01 -8.78 -1.46
CA ALA A 61 4.30 -8.86 -0.79
C ALA A 61 5.25 -7.69 -1.13
N GLY A 62 4.81 -6.74 -1.98
CA GLY A 62 5.64 -5.61 -2.41
C GLY A 62 6.74 -5.96 -3.42
N ASN A 63 6.69 -7.14 -4.04
CA ASN A 63 7.62 -7.54 -5.10
C ASN A 63 7.30 -6.86 -6.43
N VAL A 64 6.03 -6.50 -6.65
CA VAL A 64 5.56 -5.77 -7.83
C VAL A 64 4.82 -4.53 -7.37
N ILE A 65 5.23 -3.38 -7.91
CA ILE A 65 4.57 -2.10 -7.68
C ILE A 65 3.65 -1.81 -8.87
N PRO A 66 2.33 -1.72 -8.67
CA PRO A 66 1.38 -1.44 -9.74
C PRO A 66 1.54 0.00 -10.26
N ASP A 67 1.15 0.20 -11.51
CA ASP A 67 1.25 1.50 -12.17
C ASP A 67 0.51 2.60 -11.39
N GLY A 68 1.16 3.76 -11.24
CA GLY A 68 0.62 4.91 -10.53
C GLY A 68 0.83 4.91 -9.01
N ALA A 69 1.21 3.78 -8.41
CA ALA A 69 1.59 3.76 -6.99
C ALA A 69 2.90 4.52 -6.77
N GLU A 70 2.96 5.34 -5.71
CA GLU A 70 4.18 6.03 -5.28
C GLU A 70 4.46 5.71 -3.79
N PRO A 71 5.21 4.63 -3.52
CA PRO A 71 5.40 4.13 -2.16
C PRO A 71 6.14 5.11 -1.23
N LEU A 72 5.66 5.22 0.01
CA LEU A 72 6.22 6.08 1.05
C LEU A 72 6.15 5.44 2.46
N ALA A 73 6.99 5.94 3.36
CA ALA A 73 6.91 5.72 4.81
C ALA A 73 6.59 7.05 5.47
N GLN A 74 5.61 7.07 6.35
CA GLN A 74 5.23 8.27 7.09
C GLN A 74 6.16 8.49 8.29
N ALA A 75 6.45 9.75 8.56
CA ALA A 75 7.14 10.19 9.77
C ALA A 75 6.11 10.58 10.83
N TYR A 76 6.21 10.00 12.01
CA TYR A 76 5.38 10.37 13.16
C TYR A 76 6.16 10.25 14.46
N ALA A 77 5.60 10.78 15.54
CA ALA A 77 6.17 10.70 16.88
C ALA A 77 5.08 10.38 17.89
N GLY A 78 5.46 9.97 19.08
CA GLY A 78 4.50 9.63 20.12
C GLY A 78 5.13 9.56 21.50
N HIS A 79 4.27 9.51 22.51
CA HIS A 79 4.71 9.21 23.86
C HIS A 79 4.61 7.71 24.11
N GLN A 80 5.75 7.05 24.33
CA GLN A 80 5.81 5.65 24.73
C GLN A 80 6.29 5.58 26.17
N PHE A 81 5.52 4.91 27.03
CA PHE A 81 5.83 4.77 28.46
C PHE A 81 6.09 6.13 29.17
N GLY A 82 5.41 7.20 28.75
CA GLY A 82 5.54 8.54 29.34
C GLY A 82 6.69 9.40 28.78
N HIS A 83 7.46 8.91 27.80
CA HIS A 83 8.56 9.63 27.18
C HIS A 83 8.27 9.95 25.71
N PHE A 84 8.65 11.14 25.26
CA PHE A 84 8.55 11.54 23.86
C PHE A 84 9.60 10.81 23.01
N THR A 85 9.16 10.20 21.92
CA THR A 85 10.00 9.41 21.01
C THR A 85 9.62 9.70 19.56
N ILE A 86 10.63 9.83 18.70
CA ILE A 86 10.43 9.86 17.25
C ILE A 86 10.21 8.42 16.77
N LEU A 87 9.13 8.22 16.02
CA LEU A 87 8.71 6.95 15.45
C LEU A 87 8.72 7.08 13.92
N GLY A 88 7.69 6.56 13.26
CA GLY A 88 7.58 6.46 11.81
C GLY A 88 7.26 5.03 11.40
N ASP A 89 6.95 4.86 10.12
CA ASP A 89 6.71 3.56 9.51
C ASP A 89 8.04 2.78 9.35
N GLY A 90 8.56 2.26 10.46
CA GLY A 90 9.85 1.56 10.48
C GLY A 90 9.82 0.14 9.88
N ARG A 91 8.63 -0.36 9.54
CA ARG A 91 8.40 -1.71 8.98
C ARG A 91 7.15 -1.78 8.10
N ALA A 92 6.61 -0.63 7.73
CA ALA A 92 5.39 -0.52 6.94
C ALA A 92 5.67 0.43 5.77
N ILE A 93 4.93 0.26 4.69
CA ILE A 93 5.02 1.14 3.53
C ILE A 93 3.61 1.38 3.02
N VAL A 94 3.22 2.65 2.92
CA VAL A 94 2.04 3.04 2.16
C VAL A 94 2.40 2.88 0.69
N LEU A 95 1.76 1.93 0.02
CA LEU A 95 1.90 1.70 -1.42
C LEU A 95 1.39 2.91 -2.22
N GLY A 96 0.28 3.48 -1.78
CA GLY A 96 -0.36 4.63 -2.39
C GLY A 96 -1.81 4.79 -1.93
N GLU A 97 -2.47 5.81 -2.47
CA GLU A 97 -3.86 6.13 -2.14
C GLU A 97 -4.78 5.76 -3.30
N HIS A 98 -5.59 4.72 -3.13
CA HIS A 98 -6.54 4.25 -4.15
C HIS A 98 -7.87 5.01 -4.06
N VAL A 99 -8.37 5.52 -5.19
CA VAL A 99 -9.72 6.07 -5.30
C VAL A 99 -10.68 4.99 -5.82
N SER A 100 -11.62 4.56 -4.98
CA SER A 100 -12.62 3.55 -5.33
C SER A 100 -13.63 4.07 -6.35
N SER A 101 -14.40 3.16 -6.96
CA SER A 101 -15.49 3.51 -7.88
C SER A 101 -16.59 4.37 -7.23
N ALA A 102 -16.70 4.34 -5.89
CA ALA A 102 -17.58 5.19 -5.11
C ALA A 102 -16.97 6.56 -4.78
N GLY A 103 -15.75 6.85 -5.24
CA GLY A 103 -15.00 8.08 -4.97
C GLY A 103 -14.37 8.15 -3.58
N GLN A 104 -14.26 7.03 -2.87
CA GLN A 104 -13.60 6.98 -1.57
C GLN A 104 -12.09 6.81 -1.76
N ARG A 105 -11.29 7.61 -1.05
CA ARG A 105 -9.84 7.46 -0.98
C ARG A 105 -9.48 6.47 0.12
N LEU A 106 -8.69 5.46 -0.22
CA LEU A 106 -8.28 4.38 0.65
C LEU A 106 -6.76 4.20 0.55
N ASP A 107 -6.07 4.31 1.67
CA ASP A 107 -4.65 3.99 1.74
C ASP A 107 -4.46 2.49 1.60
N VAL A 108 -3.53 2.09 0.74
CA VAL A 108 -3.07 0.71 0.63
C VAL A 108 -1.70 0.64 1.29
N GLN A 109 -1.57 -0.17 2.35
CA GLN A 109 -0.35 -0.24 3.15
C GLN A 109 0.03 -1.69 3.43
N PHE A 110 1.34 -1.98 3.36
CA PHE A 110 1.95 -3.22 3.83
C PHE A 110 2.46 -3.09 5.27
#